data_AF-A0A353Y0T4-F1
#
_entry.id   AF-A0A353Y0T4-F1
#
_cell.length_a   1.000
_cell.length_b   1.000
_cell.length_c   1.000
_cell.angle_alpha   90.00
_cell.angle_beta   90.00
_cell.angle_gamma   90.00
#
_symmetry.space_group_name_H-M   'P 1'
#
loop_
_entity.id
_entity.type
_entity.pdbx_description
1 polymer ?
#
loop_
_entity_poly.entity_id
_entity_poly.type
_entity_poly.pdbx_seq_one_letter_code
_entity_poly.pdbx_strand_id
1 'polypeptide(L)'
;VMFDRSWYNRAMVEPVFGFCTPEEYKNFMRGVVGFEKDLVRQGTILIKLYFSVTKNEQQQRFERRKTDPLRQWKLSEVDLQAQERWDEFTTQKYEMLKKTSSNHAPWTVIRSNDKHLARLNAMKTIINSVPYQRGNEDLDFVPDPKVVISGPREVEIMEAERLKRGKFKG
;
A
#
# COMPACT_ATOMS: atom_id res chain seq x y z
N VAL A 1 -3.47 12.57 11.96
CA VAL A 1 -4.39 12.58 10.79
C VAL A 1 -4.29 11.24 10.07
N MET A 2 -5.40 10.63 9.66
CA MET A 2 -5.40 9.40 8.87
C MET A 2 -5.94 9.69 7.47
N PHE A 3 -5.22 9.20 6.47
CA PHE A 3 -5.52 9.36 5.06
C PHE A 3 -6.06 8.03 4.53
N ASP A 4 -7.39 7.93 4.34
CA ASP A 4 -7.99 6.82 3.59
C ASP A 4 -7.84 7.12 2.09
N ARG A 5 -6.78 6.52 1.51
CA ARG A 5 -6.08 7.02 0.30
C ARG A 5 -5.37 8.35 0.56
N SER A 6 -4.54 8.78 -0.38
CA SER A 6 -3.72 10.00 -0.23
C SER A 6 -3.35 10.56 -1.61
N TRP A 7 -2.38 11.48 -1.63
CA TRP A 7 -1.75 11.98 -2.87
C TRP A 7 -1.20 10.87 -3.77
N TYR A 8 -0.98 9.66 -3.25
CA TYR A 8 -0.60 8.48 -4.04
C TYR A 8 -1.67 7.93 -4.98
N ASN A 9 -2.89 8.50 -5.01
CA ASN A 9 -3.82 8.24 -6.11
C ASN A 9 -3.16 8.50 -7.48
N ARG A 10 -2.33 9.56 -7.57
CA ARG A 10 -1.56 9.90 -8.76
C ARG A 10 -0.46 8.90 -9.11
N ALA A 11 -0.02 8.07 -8.16
CA ALA A 11 0.94 7.01 -8.41
C ALA A 11 0.30 5.69 -8.85
N MET A 12 -1.01 5.52 -8.60
CA MET A 12 -1.68 4.23 -8.68
C MET A 12 -2.91 4.27 -9.59
N VAL A 13 -4.02 4.86 -9.13
CA VAL A 13 -5.31 4.78 -9.81
C VAL A 13 -5.37 5.71 -11.02
N GLU A 14 -4.89 6.94 -10.88
CA GLU A 14 -4.96 7.95 -11.94
C GLU A 14 -4.25 7.53 -13.25
N PRO A 15 -3.00 7.02 -13.24
CA PRO A 15 -2.32 6.62 -14.47
C PRO A 15 -2.93 5.38 -15.12
N VAL A 16 -3.51 4.46 -14.34
CA VAL A 16 -4.16 3.24 -14.89
C VAL A 16 -5.45 3.58 -15.61
N PHE A 17 -6.24 4.51 -15.08
CA PHE A 17 -7.53 4.91 -15.67
C PHE A 17 -7.45 6.14 -16.57
N GLY A 18 -6.28 6.77 -16.70
CA GLY A 18 -6.10 7.97 -17.52
C GLY A 18 -6.70 9.24 -16.90
N PHE A 19 -6.83 9.30 -15.57
CA PHE A 19 -7.29 10.50 -14.85
C PHE A 19 -6.18 11.55 -14.67
N CYS A 20 -4.94 11.22 -15.02
CA CYS A 20 -3.85 12.18 -15.13
C CYS A 20 -3.08 11.96 -16.42
N THR A 21 -2.47 13.02 -16.94
CA THR A 21 -1.55 12.95 -18.06
C THR A 21 -0.24 12.26 -17.67
N PRO A 22 0.51 11.68 -18.64
CA PRO A 22 1.84 11.13 -18.36
C PRO A 22 2.83 12.15 -17.78
N GLU A 23 2.65 13.43 -18.09
CA GLU A 23 3.48 14.52 -17.55
C GLU A 23 3.15 14.78 -16.08
N GLU A 24 1.88 14.86 -15.71
CA GLU A 24 1.46 15.02 -14.31
C GLU A 24 1.93 13.87 -13.43
N TYR A 25 1.83 12.63 -13.93
CA TYR A 25 2.38 11.44 -13.25
C TYR A 25 3.89 11.59 -13.02
N LYS A 26 4.65 11.93 -14.05
CA LYS A 26 6.12 12.07 -13.96
C LYS A 26 6.50 13.18 -12.99
N ASN A 27 5.81 14.32 -13.03
CA ASN A 27 6.05 15.45 -12.14
C ASN A 27 5.76 15.07 -10.69
N PHE A 28 4.65 14.39 -10.42
CA PHE A 28 4.32 13.88 -9.09
C PHE A 28 5.38 12.90 -8.57
N MET A 29 5.75 11.90 -9.37
CA MET A 29 6.72 10.87 -8.98
C MET A 29 8.12 11.46 -8.70
N ARG A 30 8.48 12.58 -9.36
CA ARG A 30 9.72 13.31 -9.11
C ARG A 30 9.67 14.15 -7.83
N GLY A 31 8.52 14.77 -7.54
CA GLY A 31 8.38 15.73 -6.43
C GLY A 31 7.99 15.12 -5.09
N VAL A 32 7.26 14.01 -5.07
CA VAL A 32 6.60 13.49 -3.85
C VAL A 32 7.58 13.17 -2.72
N VAL A 33 8.76 12.63 -3.02
CA VAL A 33 9.78 12.33 -1.99
C VAL A 33 10.33 13.61 -1.36
N GLY A 34 10.49 14.68 -2.14
CA GLY A 34 10.90 16.00 -1.63
C GLY A 34 9.86 16.59 -0.70
N PHE A 35 8.60 16.55 -1.11
CA PHE A 35 7.46 16.97 -0.28
C PHE A 35 7.40 16.21 1.06
N GLU A 36 7.52 14.88 1.03
CA GLU A 36 7.51 14.06 2.25
C GLU A 36 8.70 14.35 3.15
N LYS A 37 9.88 14.56 2.57
CA LYS A 37 11.09 14.92 3.32
C LYS A 37 10.90 16.24 4.06
N ASP A 38 10.28 17.23 3.44
CA ASP A 38 10.01 18.52 4.07
C ASP A 38 9.04 18.40 5.25
N LEU A 39 7.99 17.58 5.12
CA LEU A 39 7.07 17.27 6.23
C LEU A 39 7.79 16.63 7.42
N VAL A 40 8.61 15.62 7.16
CA VAL A 40 9.36 14.91 8.21
C VAL A 40 10.38 15.84 8.87
N ARG A 41 11.07 16.69 8.09
CA ARG A 41 12.01 17.68 8.63
C ARG A 41 11.34 18.69 9.57
N GLN A 42 10.07 19.00 9.35
CA GLN A 42 9.27 19.87 10.23
C GLN A 42 8.72 19.15 11.48
N GLY A 43 9.11 17.89 11.71
CA GLY A 43 8.71 17.11 12.89
C GLY A 43 7.47 16.24 12.68
N THR A 44 6.95 16.13 11.46
CA THR A 44 5.82 15.22 11.17
C THR A 44 6.30 13.78 11.12
N ILE A 45 5.70 12.91 11.94
CA ILE A 45 5.88 11.46 11.80
C ILE A 45 4.97 10.98 10.67
N LEU A 46 5.56 10.69 9.50
CA LEU A 46 4.84 10.21 8.33
C LEU A 46 4.96 8.69 8.21
N ILE A 47 3.84 7.98 8.35
CA ILE A 47 3.77 6.52 8.26
C ILE A 47 3.01 6.14 6.98
N LYS A 48 3.68 5.45 6.05
CA LYS A 48 3.09 5.02 4.78
C LYS A 48 2.81 3.52 4.80
N LEU A 49 1.53 3.15 4.72
CA LEU A 49 1.09 1.75 4.75
C LEU A 49 0.48 1.36 3.40
N TYR A 50 0.97 0.26 2.81
CA TYR A 50 0.38 -0.34 1.62
C TYR A 50 -0.25 -1.69 1.97
N PHE A 51 -1.57 -1.82 1.87
CA PHE A 51 -2.26 -3.09 2.12
C PHE A 51 -2.26 -3.94 0.85
N SER A 52 -1.43 -4.98 0.83
CA SER A 52 -1.36 -5.91 -0.30
C SER A 52 -2.35 -7.04 -0.11
N VAL A 53 -3.18 -7.30 -1.11
CA VAL A 53 -4.14 -8.42 -1.15
C VAL A 53 -3.82 -9.24 -2.39
N THR A 54 -4.01 -10.56 -2.35
CA THR A 54 -3.84 -11.37 -3.56
C THR A 54 -5.03 -11.20 -4.51
N LYS A 55 -4.81 -11.37 -5.82
CA LYS A 55 -5.88 -11.28 -6.84
C LYS A 55 -7.11 -12.14 -6.51
N ASN A 56 -6.87 -13.36 -6.03
CA ASN A 56 -7.93 -14.32 -5.68
C ASN A 56 -8.75 -13.84 -4.48
N GLU A 57 -8.08 -13.34 -3.43
CA GLU A 57 -8.77 -12.82 -2.24
C GLU A 57 -9.54 -11.54 -2.58
N GLN A 58 -9.00 -10.67 -3.47
CA GLN A 58 -9.74 -9.51 -3.95
C GLN A 58 -11.02 -9.91 -4.69
N GLN A 59 -10.95 -10.91 -5.59
CA GLN A 59 -12.12 -11.44 -6.27
C GLN A 59 -13.18 -11.93 -5.27
N GLN A 60 -12.77 -12.76 -4.30
CA GLN A 60 -13.68 -13.30 -3.29
C GLN A 60 -14.36 -12.19 -2.48
N ARG A 61 -13.62 -11.12 -2.16
CA ARG A 61 -14.17 -9.94 -1.49
C ARG A 61 -15.19 -9.21 -2.34
N PHE A 62 -14.98 -9.11 -3.65
CA PHE A 62 -15.97 -8.50 -4.55
C PHE A 62 -17.22 -9.34 -4.68
N GLU A 63 -17.10 -10.66 -4.88
CA GLU A 63 -18.28 -11.55 -4.94
C GLU A 63 -19.10 -11.48 -3.66
N ARG A 64 -18.44 -11.50 -2.49
CA ARG A 64 -19.13 -11.34 -1.21
C ARG A 64 -19.86 -10.00 -1.06
N ARG A 65 -19.31 -8.91 -1.61
CA ARG A 65 -19.96 -7.59 -1.53
C ARG A 65 -21.21 -7.50 -2.41
N LYS A 66 -21.27 -8.25 -3.51
CA LYS A 66 -22.45 -8.26 -4.40
C LYS A 66 -23.69 -8.78 -3.68
N THR A 67 -23.51 -9.76 -2.79
CA THR A 67 -24.61 -10.47 -2.10
C THR A 67 -24.85 -10.01 -0.66
N ASP A 68 -24.02 -9.10 -0.12
CA ASP A 68 -24.12 -8.57 1.25
C ASP A 68 -24.79 -7.18 1.26
N PRO A 69 -26.07 -7.05 1.68
CA PRO A 69 -26.81 -5.79 1.63
C PRO A 69 -26.14 -4.64 2.41
N LEU A 70 -25.34 -4.95 3.43
CA LEU A 70 -24.65 -3.95 4.24
C LEU A 70 -23.36 -3.43 3.59
N ARG A 71 -22.91 -4.07 2.51
CA ARG A 71 -21.61 -3.79 1.86
C ARG A 71 -21.69 -3.52 0.37
N GLN A 72 -22.85 -3.68 -0.25
CA GLN A 72 -23.08 -3.42 -1.67
C GLN A 72 -22.63 -2.02 -2.10
N TRP A 73 -22.89 -1.00 -1.29
CA TRP A 73 -22.49 0.39 -1.55
C TRP A 73 -20.96 0.61 -1.70
N LYS A 74 -20.14 -0.37 -1.27
CA LYS A 74 -18.67 -0.34 -1.40
C LYS A 74 -18.15 -0.91 -2.71
N LEU A 75 -19.02 -1.21 -3.67
CA LEU A 75 -18.64 -1.61 -5.02
C LEU A 75 -18.80 -0.42 -5.94
N SER A 76 -17.69 0.02 -6.53
CA SER A 76 -17.70 0.95 -7.65
C SER A 76 -17.32 0.25 -8.95
N GLU A 77 -17.70 0.84 -10.08
CA GLU A 77 -17.29 0.35 -11.40
C GLU A 77 -15.76 0.33 -11.55
N VAL A 78 -15.09 1.35 -10.98
CA VAL A 78 -13.62 1.45 -10.93
C VAL A 78 -13.01 0.25 -10.19
N ASP A 79 -13.63 -0.23 -9.11
CA ASP A 79 -13.13 -1.39 -8.38
C ASP A 79 -13.23 -2.69 -9.19
N LEU A 80 -14.28 -2.86 -10.00
CA LEU A 80 -14.44 -4.01 -10.88
C LEU A 80 -13.40 -3.98 -12.01
N GLN A 81 -13.22 -2.82 -12.65
CA GLN A 81 -12.21 -2.65 -13.71
C GLN A 81 -10.78 -2.82 -13.16
N ALA A 82 -10.52 -2.49 -11.89
CA ALA A 82 -9.22 -2.68 -11.27
C ALA A 82 -8.80 -4.17 -11.19
N GLN A 83 -9.76 -5.08 -11.07
CA GLN A 83 -9.51 -6.52 -11.07
C GLN A 83 -9.05 -7.02 -12.45
N GLU A 84 -9.61 -6.45 -13.53
CA GLU A 84 -9.24 -6.75 -14.91
C GLU A 84 -7.85 -6.19 -15.23
N ARG A 85 -7.56 -4.97 -14.78
CA ARG A 85 -6.27 -4.26 -14.96
C ARG A 85 -5.21 -4.61 -13.90
N TRP A 86 -5.30 -5.80 -13.32
CA TRP A 86 -4.43 -6.24 -12.22
C TRP A 86 -2.93 -6.08 -12.51
N ASP A 87 -2.51 -6.41 -13.72
CA ASP A 87 -1.09 -6.38 -14.12
C ASP A 87 -0.57 -4.93 -14.24
N GLU A 88 -1.44 -3.99 -14.68
CA GLU A 88 -1.13 -2.55 -14.71
C GLU A 88 -0.99 -2.00 -13.29
N PHE A 89 -1.93 -2.33 -12.40
CA PHE A 89 -1.86 -1.96 -10.98
C PHE A 89 -0.63 -2.52 -10.28
N THR A 90 -0.27 -3.77 -10.59
CA THR A 90 0.94 -4.42 -10.05
C THR A 90 2.19 -3.69 -10.52
N THR A 91 2.23 -3.25 -11.78
CA THR A 91 3.34 -2.46 -12.33
C THR A 91 3.44 -1.09 -11.68
N GLN A 92 2.31 -0.40 -11.47
CA GLN A 92 2.30 0.90 -10.77
C GLN A 92 2.71 0.76 -9.29
N LYS A 93 2.26 -0.30 -8.60
CA LYS A 93 2.72 -0.62 -7.23
C LYS A 93 4.24 -0.75 -7.19
N TYR A 94 4.81 -1.51 -8.11
CA TYR A 94 6.27 -1.69 -8.21
C TYR A 94 7.00 -0.36 -8.38
N GLU A 95 6.60 0.44 -9.37
CA GLU A 95 7.23 1.73 -9.67
C GLU A 95 7.09 2.72 -8.50
N MET A 96 5.91 2.75 -7.86
CA MET A 96 5.65 3.57 -6.68
C MET A 96 6.57 3.19 -5.52
N LEU A 97 6.58 1.91 -5.12
CA LEU A 97 7.39 1.45 -3.99
C LEU A 97 8.88 1.69 -4.24
N LYS A 98 9.35 1.38 -5.45
CA LYS A 98 10.76 1.52 -5.84
C LYS A 98 11.24 2.97 -5.80
N LYS A 99 10.44 3.92 -6.30
CA LYS A 99 10.86 5.33 -6.43
C LYS A 99 10.59 6.18 -5.20
N THR A 100 9.61 5.78 -4.38
CA THR A 100 9.10 6.65 -3.30
C THR A 100 9.30 6.09 -1.89
N SER A 101 9.86 4.88 -1.75
CA SER A 101 10.34 4.44 -0.43
C SER A 101 11.68 5.11 -0.13
N SER A 102 11.71 5.99 0.87
CA SER A 102 12.92 6.72 1.28
C SER A 102 13.27 6.45 2.73
N ASN A 103 14.49 6.81 3.16
CA ASN A 103 14.92 6.64 4.55
C ASN A 103 14.11 7.49 5.53
N HIS A 104 13.63 8.66 5.09
CA HIS A 104 12.85 9.58 5.94
C HIS A 104 11.35 9.21 5.98
N ALA A 105 10.84 8.59 4.92
CA ALA A 105 9.47 8.12 4.81
C ALA A 105 9.45 6.77 4.07
N PRO A 106 9.75 5.66 4.77
CA PRO A 106 9.75 4.34 4.16
C PRO A 106 8.32 3.86 3.90
N TRP A 107 8.15 3.02 2.88
CA TRP A 107 6.92 2.27 2.70
C TRP A 107 6.92 1.01 3.58
N THR A 108 5.80 0.74 4.23
CA THR A 108 5.54 -0.52 4.93
C THR A 108 4.38 -1.24 4.24
N VAL A 109 4.62 -2.46 3.79
CA VAL A 109 3.62 -3.29 3.12
C VAL A 109 3.01 -4.26 4.14
N ILE A 110 1.68 -4.28 4.22
CA ILE A 110 0.89 -5.14 5.09
C ILE A 110 0.16 -6.17 4.22
N ARG A 111 0.52 -7.45 4.35
CA ARG A 111 -0.23 -8.55 3.72
C ARG A 111 -1.59 -8.66 4.37
N SER A 112 -2.63 -8.45 3.58
CA SER A 112 -3.97 -8.14 4.08
C SER A 112 -5.04 -9.16 3.73
N ASN A 113 -4.64 -10.39 3.37
CA ASN A 113 -5.57 -11.48 3.09
C ASN A 113 -6.42 -11.81 4.33
N ASP A 114 -5.80 -11.94 5.50
CA ASP A 114 -6.50 -11.94 6.78
C ASP A 114 -6.65 -10.50 7.29
N LYS A 115 -7.88 -10.02 7.41
CA LYS A 115 -8.18 -8.67 7.88
C LYS A 115 -7.86 -8.46 9.35
N HIS A 116 -8.07 -9.45 10.20
CA HIS A 116 -7.81 -9.32 11.64
C HIS A 116 -6.31 -9.24 11.89
N LEU A 117 -5.55 -10.13 11.25
CA LEU A 117 -4.09 -10.13 11.34
C LEU A 117 -3.48 -8.84 10.77
N ALA A 118 -3.99 -8.35 9.65
CA ALA A 118 -3.54 -7.10 9.04
C ALA A 118 -3.81 -5.87 9.92
N ARG A 119 -5.00 -5.79 10.54
CA ARG A 119 -5.36 -4.69 11.45
C ARG A 119 -4.44 -4.69 12.67
N LEU A 120 -4.24 -5.84 13.30
CA LEU A 120 -3.38 -5.97 14.47
C LEU A 120 -1.95 -5.52 14.14
N ASN A 121 -1.38 -6.02 13.04
CA ASN A 121 -0.03 -5.70 12.64
C ASN A 121 0.15 -4.25 12.15
N ALA A 122 -0.87 -3.66 11.52
CA ALA A 122 -0.86 -2.24 11.18
C ALA A 122 -0.86 -1.37 12.45
N MET A 123 -1.65 -1.73 13.47
CA MET A 123 -1.62 -1.03 14.76
C MET A 123 -0.24 -1.14 15.44
N LYS A 124 0.34 -2.34 15.49
CA LYS A 124 1.71 -2.56 16.00
C LYS A 124 2.73 -1.69 15.24
N THR A 125 2.62 -1.62 13.92
CA THR A 125 3.50 -0.78 13.07
C THR A 125 3.38 0.69 13.43
N ILE A 126 2.16 1.21 13.57
CA ILE A 126 1.90 2.62 13.89
C ILE A 126 2.46 2.96 15.28
N ILE A 127 2.12 2.14 16.28
CA ILE A 127 2.53 2.36 17.67
C ILE A 127 4.06 2.34 17.79
N ASN A 128 4.75 1.40 17.14
CA ASN A 128 6.22 1.35 17.16
C ASN A 128 6.90 2.48 16.38
N SER A 129 6.18 3.25 15.56
CA SER A 129 6.74 4.36 14.79
C SER A 129 6.75 5.68 15.57
N VAL A 130 6.10 5.74 16.73
CA VAL A 130 6.00 6.94 17.56
C VAL A 130 6.85 6.74 18.82
N PRO A 131 7.64 7.74 19.25
CA PRO A 131 8.28 7.69 20.57
C PRO A 131 7.21 7.94 21.64
N TYR A 132 6.83 6.90 22.37
CA TYR A 132 5.93 6.99 23.52
C TYR A 132 6.46 6.11 24.64
N GLN A 133 6.07 6.42 25.88
CA GLN A 133 6.38 5.55 27.02
C GLN A 133 5.60 4.25 26.85
N ARG A 134 6.32 3.13 26.69
CA ARG A 134 5.70 1.82 26.59
C ARG A 134 4.89 1.55 27.86
N GLY A 135 3.67 1.06 27.65
CA GLY A 135 2.76 0.68 28.73
C GLY A 135 3.01 -0.77 29.16
N ASN A 136 1.94 -1.57 29.14
CA ASN A 136 1.96 -2.98 29.52
C ASN A 136 3.04 -3.80 28.78
N GLU A 137 4.01 -4.34 29.52
CA GLU A 137 5.13 -5.14 29.00
C GLU A 137 4.73 -6.57 28.58
N ASP A 138 3.57 -7.06 29.04
CA ASP A 138 3.05 -8.38 28.68
C ASP A 138 2.50 -8.42 27.24
N LEU A 139 2.30 -7.26 26.61
CA LEU A 139 1.80 -7.18 25.25
C LEU A 139 2.93 -7.33 24.24
N ASP A 140 2.73 -8.24 23.29
CA ASP A 140 3.63 -8.39 22.15
C ASP A 140 3.41 -7.29 21.11
N PHE A 141 4.32 -6.31 21.08
CA PHE A 141 4.33 -5.23 20.09
C PHE A 141 5.10 -5.57 18.80
N VAL A 142 5.71 -6.75 18.67
CA VAL A 142 6.50 -7.11 17.50
C VAL A 142 5.56 -7.38 16.31
N PRO A 143 5.69 -6.67 15.19
CA PRO A 143 4.94 -6.99 13.98
C PRO A 143 5.39 -8.34 13.41
N ASP A 144 4.44 -9.17 12.98
CA ASP A 144 4.72 -10.47 12.35
C ASP A 144 5.45 -10.24 11.02
N PRO A 145 6.69 -10.73 10.85
CA PRO A 145 7.48 -10.53 9.63
C PRO A 145 6.90 -11.23 8.39
N LYS A 146 5.95 -12.16 8.56
CA LYS A 146 5.21 -12.76 7.45
C LYS A 146 4.09 -11.85 6.95
N VAL A 147 3.66 -10.89 7.76
CA VAL A 147 2.54 -9.97 7.49
C VAL A 147 3.06 -8.58 7.13
N VAL A 148 4.05 -8.09 7.88
CA VAL A 148 4.65 -6.76 7.70
C VAL A 148 6.00 -6.90 7.03
N ILE A 149 6.15 -6.30 5.86
CA ILE A 149 7.40 -6.30 5.09
C ILE A 149 7.74 -4.87 4.68
N SER A 150 9.03 -4.57 4.58
CA SER A 150 9.47 -3.25 4.10
C SER A 150 9.20 -3.10 2.61
N GLY A 151 8.98 -1.87 2.15
CA GLY A 151 8.85 -1.53 0.74
C GLY A 151 10.00 -2.07 -0.13
N PRO A 152 11.28 -1.86 0.24
CA PRO A 152 12.41 -2.42 -0.49
C PRO A 152 12.38 -3.94 -0.58
N ARG A 153 12.01 -4.63 0.51
CA ARG A 153 11.90 -6.10 0.50
C ARG A 153 10.79 -6.59 -0.43
N GLU A 154 9.67 -5.88 -0.49
CA GLU A 154 8.61 -6.20 -1.45
C GLU A 154 9.08 -5.99 -2.90
N VAL A 155 9.82 -4.92 -3.17
CA VAL A 155 10.41 -4.66 -4.50
C VAL A 155 11.34 -5.80 -4.91
N GLU A 156 12.21 -6.28 -4.03
CA GLU A 156 13.08 -7.45 -4.29
C GLU A 156 12.29 -8.71 -4.64
N ILE A 157 11.20 -8.97 -3.89
CA ILE A 157 10.32 -10.12 -4.14
C ILE A 157 9.68 -10.00 -5.54
N MET A 158 9.15 -8.82 -5.87
CA MET A 158 8.53 -8.55 -7.16
C MET A 158 9.53 -8.69 -8.31
N GLU A 159 10.77 -8.21 -8.16
CA GLU A 159 11.84 -8.39 -9.17
C GLU A 159 12.20 -9.86 -9.37
N ALA A 160 12.35 -10.62 -8.29
CA ALA A 160 12.63 -12.04 -8.35
C ALA A 160 11.50 -12.82 -9.06
N GLU A 161 10.24 -12.44 -8.84
CA GLU A 161 9.10 -13.04 -9.54
C GLU A 161 9.06 -12.67 -11.02
N ARG A 162 9.36 -11.41 -11.35
CA ARG A 162 9.46 -10.96 -12.75
C ARG A 162 10.54 -11.72 -13.50
N LEU A 163 11.72 -11.91 -12.90
CA LEU A 163 12.81 -12.68 -13.53
C LEU A 163 12.42 -14.15 -13.75
N LYS A 164 11.67 -14.76 -12.83
CA LYS A 164 11.23 -16.16 -12.95
C LYS A 164 10.13 -16.38 -13.98
N ARG A 165 9.22 -15.42 -14.14
CA ARG A 165 7.95 -15.61 -14.88
C ARG A 165 7.79 -14.71 -16.10
N GLY A 166 8.72 -13.78 -16.33
CA GLY A 166 8.62 -12.72 -17.33
C GLY A 166 7.67 -11.57 -16.96
N LYS A 167 6.90 -11.70 -15.86
CA LYS A 167 5.94 -10.70 -15.38
C LYS A 167 5.81 -10.70 -13.85
N PHE A 168 5.37 -9.58 -13.28
CA PHE A 168 5.09 -9.48 -11.85
C PHE A 168 3.92 -10.39 -11.44
N LYS A 169 3.94 -10.86 -10.20
CA LYS A 169 2.78 -11.48 -9.55
C LYS A 169 2.26 -10.50 -8.50
N GLY A 170 1.05 -10.00 -8.71
CA GLY A 170 0.37 -9.17 -7.71
C GLY A 170 -0.22 -9.99 -6.56
#